data_AF-A0A178M873-F1
#
_entry.id   AF-A0A178M873-F1
#
_cell.length_a   1.000
_cell.length_b   1.000
_cell.length_c   1.000
_cell.angle_alpha   90.00
_cell.angle_beta   90.00
_cell.angle_gamma   90.00
#
_symmetry.space_group_name_H-M   'P 1'
#
loop_
_entity.id
_entity.type
_entity.pdbx_description
1 polymer ?
#
loop_
_entity_poly.entity_id
_entity_poly.type
_entity_poly.pdbx_seq_one_letter_code
_entity_poly.pdbx_strand_id
1 'polypeptide(L)'
;MSSPLRNPRQLIAVVIAGVSGLIVLLDFVGAGPAVAALAAVLVQWAALITAIAVLIGAWSVVQAHVRRVRMRAPEARYSIVLIAGMGIVIVAGIFYPTRTATGLALPATLAAPPIRTVFRLVYEPLAASLLALLAFFALSAMLRALRSGRTEAVVVVVVALLALIIQLPPLTLIPVIGQTVQWLNDYLIAAGARGLLLGSAIGALVAGVRLLIGFDMPYADR
;
A
#
# COMPACT_ATOMS: atom_id res chain seq x y z
N MET A 1 -32.48 -3.52 -5.15
CA MET A 1 -31.92 -3.65 -3.78
C MET A 1 -32.70 -4.75 -3.06
N SER A 2 -32.25 -6.00 -3.17
CA SER A 2 -32.85 -7.10 -2.42
C SER A 2 -32.43 -6.96 -0.96
N SER A 3 -33.40 -6.75 -0.06
CA SER A 3 -33.13 -6.73 1.38
C SER A 3 -32.38 -8.00 1.80
N PRO A 4 -31.31 -7.91 2.62
CA PRO A 4 -30.55 -9.07 3.10
C PRO A 4 -31.42 -10.06 3.90
N LEU A 5 -32.62 -9.64 4.29
CA LEU A 5 -33.65 -10.47 4.93
C LEU A 5 -34.27 -11.51 3.99
N ARG A 6 -33.99 -11.48 2.68
CA ARG A 6 -34.58 -12.41 1.71
C ARG A 6 -33.77 -13.70 1.49
N ASN A 7 -32.49 -13.74 1.85
CA ASN A 7 -31.65 -14.92 1.67
C ASN A 7 -30.99 -15.34 3.01
N PRO A 8 -31.37 -16.49 3.58
CA PRO A 8 -30.88 -16.92 4.89
C PRO A 8 -29.35 -17.13 4.92
N ARG A 9 -28.73 -17.50 3.80
CA ARG A 9 -27.27 -17.67 3.72
C ARG A 9 -26.52 -16.35 3.86
N GLN A 10 -27.05 -15.28 3.24
CA GLN A 10 -26.48 -13.95 3.30
C GLN A 10 -26.61 -13.37 4.71
N LEU A 11 -27.77 -13.54 5.34
CA LEU A 11 -28.00 -13.11 6.71
C LEU A 11 -27.01 -13.77 7.69
N ILE A 12 -26.80 -15.09 7.57
CA ILE A 12 -25.86 -15.82 8.42
C ILE A 12 -24.44 -15.27 8.25
N ALA A 13 -23.99 -15.05 7.01
CA ALA A 13 -22.64 -14.52 6.76
C ALA A 13 -22.44 -13.11 7.34
N VAL A 14 -23.43 -12.23 7.20
CA VAL A 14 -23.40 -10.87 7.75
C VAL A 14 -23.39 -10.89 9.27
N VAL A 15 -24.23 -11.73 9.89
CA VAL A 15 -24.26 -11.87 11.36
C VAL A 15 -22.91 -12.39 11.87
N ILE A 16 -22.33 -13.39 11.22
CA ILE A 16 -21.01 -13.92 11.60
C ILE A 16 -19.94 -12.83 11.46
N ALA A 17 -19.89 -12.13 10.32
CA ALA A 17 -18.91 -11.08 10.08
C ALA A 17 -19.07 -9.92 11.08
N GLY A 18 -20.29 -9.41 11.25
CA GLY A 18 -20.62 -8.30 12.15
C GLY A 18 -20.34 -8.63 13.61
N VAL A 19 -20.75 -9.79 14.09
CA VAL A 19 -20.49 -10.23 15.49
C VAL A 19 -19.00 -10.45 15.72
N SER A 20 -18.30 -11.11 14.79
CA SER A 20 -16.85 -11.34 14.93
C SER A 20 -16.08 -10.02 14.95
N GLY A 21 -16.44 -9.08 14.06
CA GLY A 21 -15.85 -7.74 14.06
C GLY A 21 -16.16 -6.94 15.32
N LEU A 22 -17.39 -7.02 15.84
CA LEU A 22 -17.77 -6.35 17.08
C LEU A 22 -16.96 -6.87 18.27
N ILE A 23 -16.74 -8.18 18.38
CA ILE A 23 -15.93 -8.77 19.45
C ILE A 23 -14.50 -8.22 19.42
N VAL A 24 -13.88 -8.15 18.23
CA VAL A 24 -12.53 -7.60 18.07
C VAL A 24 -12.49 -6.10 18.41
N LEU A 25 -13.52 -5.34 18.03
CA LEU A 25 -13.62 -3.92 18.39
C LEU A 25 -13.80 -3.71 19.89
N LEU A 26 -14.51 -4.59 20.58
CA LEU A 26 -14.66 -4.53 22.04
C LEU A 26 -13.36 -4.86 22.77
N ASP A 27 -12.59 -5.82 22.26
CA ASP A 27 -11.24 -6.10 22.77
C ASP A 27 -10.33 -4.88 22.64
N PHE A 28 -10.38 -4.17 21.51
CA PHE A 28 -9.60 -2.95 21.29
C PHE A 28 -9.84 -1.86 22.34
N VAL A 29 -11.06 -1.75 22.89
CA VAL A 29 -11.42 -0.78 23.94
C VAL A 29 -11.14 -1.32 25.36
N GLY A 30 -10.70 -2.57 25.49
CA GLY A 30 -10.37 -3.19 26.78
C GLY A 30 -11.59 -3.71 27.53
N ALA A 31 -12.60 -4.24 26.84
CA ALA A 31 -13.88 -4.69 27.43
C ALA A 31 -13.80 -5.88 28.42
N GLY A 32 -12.61 -6.42 28.69
CA GLY A 32 -12.36 -7.41 29.74
C GLY A 32 -11.73 -8.71 29.22
N PRO A 33 -11.28 -9.60 30.15
CA PRO A 33 -10.47 -10.76 29.81
C PRO A 33 -11.21 -11.81 28.97
N ALA A 34 -12.52 -11.95 29.14
CA ALA A 34 -13.32 -12.90 28.35
C ALA A 34 -13.44 -12.48 26.87
N VAL A 35 -13.61 -11.18 26.61
CA VAL A 35 -13.65 -10.62 25.26
C VAL A 35 -12.28 -10.75 24.59
N ALA A 36 -11.20 -10.47 25.33
CA ALA A 36 -9.84 -10.62 24.85
C ALA A 36 -9.50 -12.06 24.44
N ALA A 37 -9.90 -13.05 25.23
CA ALA A 37 -9.70 -14.46 24.89
C ALA A 37 -10.43 -14.86 23.60
N LEU A 38 -11.68 -14.40 23.42
CA LEU A 38 -12.46 -14.70 22.22
C LEU A 38 -11.92 -13.97 20.98
N ALA A 39 -11.55 -12.69 21.14
CA ALA A 39 -10.92 -11.90 20.08
C ALA A 39 -9.59 -12.52 19.64
N ALA A 40 -8.76 -13.01 20.57
CA ALA A 40 -7.51 -13.69 20.25
C ALA A 40 -7.73 -14.93 19.36
N VAL A 41 -8.75 -15.75 19.68
CA VAL A 41 -9.12 -16.91 18.85
C VAL A 41 -9.56 -16.46 17.46
N LEU A 42 -10.44 -15.44 17.37
CA LEU A 42 -10.91 -14.91 16.08
C LEU A 42 -9.76 -14.35 15.23
N VAL A 43 -8.84 -13.58 15.85
CA VAL A 43 -7.67 -13.01 15.18
C VAL A 43 -6.72 -14.11 14.73
N GLN A 44 -6.53 -15.18 15.50
CA GLN A 44 -5.69 -16.32 15.12
C GLN A 44 -6.28 -17.06 13.91
N TRP A 45 -7.59 -17.28 13.87
CA TRP A 45 -8.26 -17.84 12.68
C TRP A 45 -8.16 -16.90 11.49
N ALA A 46 -8.36 -15.60 11.69
CA ALA A 46 -8.21 -14.61 10.64
C ALA A 46 -6.77 -14.58 10.08
N ALA A 47 -5.75 -14.70 10.93
CA ALA A 47 -4.36 -14.80 10.52
C ALA A 47 -4.09 -16.05 9.69
N LEU A 48 -4.63 -17.21 10.10
CA LEU A 48 -4.53 -18.46 9.34
C LEU A 48 -5.19 -18.34 7.96
N ILE A 49 -6.42 -17.82 7.90
CA ILE A 49 -7.15 -17.59 6.65
C ILE A 49 -6.39 -16.60 5.77
N THR A 50 -5.83 -15.53 6.34
CA THR A 50 -5.01 -14.55 5.62
C THR A 50 -3.76 -15.18 5.03
N ALA A 51 -3.06 -16.04 5.78
CA ALA A 51 -1.90 -16.76 5.27
C ALA A 51 -2.26 -17.65 4.06
N ILE A 52 -3.38 -18.38 4.14
CA ILE A 52 -3.88 -19.19 3.01
C ILE A 52 -4.30 -18.28 1.85
N ALA A 53 -4.96 -17.16 2.12
CA ALA A 53 -5.40 -16.20 1.11
C ALA A 53 -4.21 -15.59 0.35
N VAL A 54 -3.09 -15.31 1.02
CA VAL A 54 -1.85 -14.85 0.38
C VAL A 54 -1.33 -15.91 -0.60
N LEU A 55 -1.35 -17.20 -0.22
CA LEU A 55 -0.96 -18.28 -1.12
C LEU A 55 -1.88 -18.39 -2.33
N ILE A 56 -3.19 -18.30 -2.13
CA ILE A 56 -4.19 -18.30 -3.21
C ILE A 56 -3.99 -17.09 -4.12
N GLY A 57 -3.71 -15.91 -3.55
CA GLY A 57 -3.43 -14.69 -4.29
C GLY A 57 -2.18 -14.81 -5.16
N ALA A 58 -1.08 -15.33 -4.59
CA ALA A 58 0.14 -15.62 -5.35
C ALA A 58 -0.14 -16.63 -6.48
N TRP A 59 -0.89 -17.70 -6.19
CA TRP A 59 -1.27 -18.70 -7.19
C TRP A 59 -2.14 -18.12 -8.31
N SER A 60 -3.08 -17.23 -7.99
CA SER A 60 -3.90 -16.52 -8.97
C SER A 60 -3.05 -15.72 -9.95
N VAL A 61 -2.06 -14.97 -9.43
CA VAL A 61 -1.10 -14.21 -10.26
C VAL A 61 -0.31 -15.15 -11.15
N VAL A 62 0.25 -16.24 -10.61
CA VAL A 62 0.97 -17.26 -11.40
C VAL A 62 0.08 -17.79 -12.51
N GLN A 63 -1.13 -18.26 -12.22
CA GLN A 63 -2.03 -18.81 -13.23
C GLN A 63 -2.37 -17.80 -14.32
N ALA A 64 -2.69 -16.55 -13.96
CA ALA A 64 -3.05 -15.51 -14.91
C ALA A 64 -1.88 -15.20 -15.87
N HIS A 65 -0.65 -15.14 -15.35
CA HIS A 65 0.54 -14.85 -16.15
C HIS A 65 1.04 -16.07 -16.94
N VAL A 66 0.98 -17.28 -16.38
CA VAL A 66 1.28 -18.53 -17.11
C VAL A 66 0.32 -18.71 -18.28
N ARG A 67 -0.98 -18.44 -18.09
CA ARG A 67 -1.97 -18.48 -19.17
C ARG A 67 -1.63 -17.48 -20.28
N ARG A 68 -1.27 -16.24 -19.92
CA ARG A 68 -0.80 -15.21 -20.89
C ARG A 68 0.42 -15.67 -21.68
N VAL A 69 1.38 -16.32 -21.03
CA VAL A 69 2.58 -16.86 -21.67
C VAL A 69 2.24 -18.00 -22.62
N ARG A 70 1.39 -18.96 -22.20
CA ARG A 70 0.93 -20.09 -23.02
C ARG A 70 0.17 -19.64 -24.27
N MET A 71 -0.66 -18.61 -24.12
CA MET A 71 -1.43 -18.01 -25.23
C MET A 71 -0.62 -17.07 -26.10
N ARG A 72 0.69 -16.89 -25.85
CA ARG A 72 1.58 -15.97 -26.58
C ARG A 72 1.01 -14.55 -26.72
N ALA A 73 0.41 -14.04 -25.64
CA ALA A 73 -0.11 -12.68 -25.61
C ALA A 73 0.99 -11.64 -25.94
N PRO A 74 0.65 -10.46 -26.48
CA PRO A 74 1.63 -9.43 -26.88
C PRO A 74 2.65 -9.10 -25.77
N GLU A 75 2.19 -9.11 -24.52
CA GLU A 75 2.99 -8.78 -23.32
C GLU A 75 3.47 -10.02 -22.52
N ALA A 76 3.58 -11.18 -23.17
CA ALA A 76 4.00 -12.43 -22.52
C ALA A 76 5.42 -12.34 -21.91
N ARG A 77 6.32 -11.55 -22.51
CA ARG A 77 7.69 -11.36 -22.00
C ARG A 77 7.70 -10.72 -20.60
N TYR A 78 6.88 -9.68 -20.38
CA TYR A 78 6.76 -9.05 -19.07
C TYR A 78 6.15 -9.99 -18.02
N SER A 79 5.28 -10.90 -18.45
CA SER A 79 4.72 -11.93 -17.58
C SER A 79 5.79 -12.90 -17.07
N ILE A 80 6.79 -13.24 -17.91
CA ILE A 80 7.93 -14.08 -17.50
C ILE A 80 8.79 -13.35 -16.47
N VAL A 81 9.10 -12.06 -16.71
CA VAL A 81 9.87 -11.24 -15.76
C VAL A 81 9.18 -11.15 -14.40
N LEU A 82 7.86 -10.96 -14.38
CA LEU A 82 7.08 -10.92 -13.15
C LEU A 82 7.15 -12.26 -12.38
N ILE A 83 6.89 -13.38 -13.06
CA ILE A 83 6.91 -14.71 -12.42
C ILE A 83 8.31 -15.02 -11.90
N ALA A 84 9.36 -14.74 -12.68
CA ALA A 84 10.74 -14.94 -12.26
C ALA A 84 11.11 -14.06 -11.07
N GLY A 85 10.77 -12.77 -11.11
CA GLY A 85 11.02 -11.83 -10.00
C GLY A 85 10.30 -12.24 -8.72
N MET A 86 9.03 -12.64 -8.81
CA MET A 86 8.28 -13.16 -7.67
C MET A 86 8.94 -14.41 -7.09
N GLY A 87 9.35 -15.36 -7.94
CA GLY A 87 10.08 -16.55 -7.51
C GLY A 87 11.39 -16.22 -6.81
N ILE A 88 12.19 -15.31 -7.36
CA ILE A 88 13.45 -14.85 -6.77
C ILE A 88 13.21 -14.25 -5.38
N VAL A 89 12.23 -13.36 -5.23
CA VAL A 89 11.94 -12.70 -3.95
C VAL A 89 11.45 -13.70 -2.91
N ILE A 90 10.56 -14.62 -3.28
CA ILE A 90 10.07 -15.65 -2.36
C ILE A 90 11.23 -16.57 -1.92
N VAL A 91 12.03 -17.06 -2.86
CA VAL A 91 13.14 -17.96 -2.56
C VAL A 91 14.21 -17.24 -1.72
N ALA A 92 14.60 -16.02 -2.09
CA ALA A 92 15.57 -15.24 -1.34
C ALA A 92 15.04 -14.84 0.04
N GLY A 93 13.76 -14.53 0.17
CA GLY A 93 13.12 -14.17 1.44
C GLY A 93 13.01 -15.34 2.43
N ILE A 94 13.00 -16.59 1.95
CA ILE A 94 12.84 -17.78 2.80
C ILE A 94 14.19 -18.47 3.06
N PHE A 95 15.00 -18.65 2.01
CA PHE A 95 16.15 -19.56 2.05
C PHE A 95 17.51 -18.87 2.13
N TYR A 96 17.58 -17.54 1.91
CA TYR A 96 18.88 -16.86 1.91
C TYR A 96 19.40 -16.67 3.34
N PRO A 97 20.52 -17.29 3.73
CA PRO A 97 21.00 -17.23 5.10
C PRO A 97 21.45 -15.81 5.44
N THR A 98 21.00 -15.32 6.58
CA THR A 98 21.33 -13.99 7.08
C THR A 98 22.25 -14.10 8.28
N ARG A 99 23.26 -13.22 8.35
CA ARG A 99 24.16 -13.15 9.50
C ARG A 99 23.44 -12.46 10.66
N THR A 100 23.35 -13.14 11.79
CA THR A 100 22.82 -12.64 13.06
C THR A 100 23.93 -12.66 14.12
N ALA A 101 23.70 -11.99 15.25
CA ALA A 101 24.67 -11.92 16.35
C ALA A 101 25.08 -13.31 16.90
N THR A 102 24.24 -14.33 16.71
CA THR A 102 24.44 -15.70 17.20
C THR A 102 24.79 -16.72 16.10
N GLY A 103 25.03 -16.27 14.85
CA GLY A 103 25.41 -17.14 13.74
C GLY A 103 24.61 -16.92 12.45
N LEU A 104 24.58 -17.95 11.58
CA LEU A 104 23.75 -17.94 10.37
C LEU A 104 22.33 -18.41 10.70
N ALA A 105 21.34 -17.56 10.41
CA ALA A 105 19.93 -17.87 10.59
C ALA A 105 19.13 -17.54 9.34
N LEU A 106 18.04 -18.27 9.12
CA LEU A 106 17.10 -17.96 8.05
C LEU A 106 16.38 -16.63 8.34
N PRO A 107 15.95 -15.89 7.29
CA PRO A 107 15.25 -14.63 7.46
C PRO A 107 13.92 -14.84 8.20
N ALA A 108 13.80 -14.31 9.40
CA ALA A 108 12.54 -14.35 10.16
C ALA A 108 11.61 -13.16 9.82
N THR A 109 12.11 -12.14 9.11
CA THR A 109 11.37 -10.91 8.85
C THR A 109 11.54 -10.44 7.41
N LEU A 110 10.54 -9.72 6.92
CA LEU A 110 10.56 -9.07 5.60
C LEU A 110 11.61 -7.94 5.49
N ALA A 111 12.18 -7.49 6.62
CA ALA A 111 13.22 -6.45 6.68
C ALA A 111 14.64 -7.02 6.53
N ALA A 112 14.77 -8.33 6.34
CA ALA A 112 16.04 -9.03 6.25
C ALA A 112 16.88 -8.56 5.04
N PRO A 113 18.22 -8.70 5.12
CA PRO A 113 19.14 -8.31 4.05
C PRO A 113 18.74 -8.70 2.61
N PRO A 114 18.30 -9.94 2.31
CA PRO A 114 17.97 -10.33 0.94
C PRO A 114 16.83 -9.49 0.34
N ILE A 115 15.75 -9.27 1.10
CA ILE A 115 14.58 -8.51 0.63
C ILE A 115 14.93 -7.02 0.50
N ARG A 116 15.66 -6.47 1.48
CA ARG A 116 16.15 -5.08 1.43
C ARG A 116 17.03 -4.83 0.19
N THR A 117 17.83 -5.82 -0.18
CA THR A 117 18.71 -5.72 -1.35
C THR A 117 17.91 -5.66 -2.64
N VAL A 118 16.87 -6.51 -2.77
CA VAL A 118 15.96 -6.44 -3.92
C VAL A 118 15.25 -5.09 -3.96
N PHE A 119 14.78 -4.58 -2.82
CA PHE A 119 14.13 -3.27 -2.76
C PHE A 119 15.07 -2.16 -3.26
N ARG A 120 16.31 -2.13 -2.77
CA ARG A 120 17.30 -1.11 -3.17
C ARG A 120 17.73 -1.22 -4.64
N LEU A 121 17.86 -2.43 -5.17
CA LEU A 121 18.37 -2.64 -6.53
C LEU A 121 17.28 -2.60 -7.60
N VAL A 122 16.03 -2.91 -7.24
CA VAL A 122 14.93 -3.03 -8.19
C VAL A 122 13.85 -1.98 -7.93
N TYR A 123 13.33 -1.90 -6.71
CA TYR A 123 12.21 -1.01 -6.41
C TYR A 123 12.63 0.46 -6.41
N GLU A 124 13.72 0.83 -5.73
CA GLU A 124 14.19 2.22 -5.66
C GLU A 124 14.47 2.83 -7.06
N PRO A 125 15.20 2.16 -7.98
CA PRO A 125 15.43 2.71 -9.31
C PRO A 125 14.16 2.78 -10.18
N LEU A 126 13.25 1.82 -10.05
CA LEU A 126 11.95 1.86 -10.74
C LEU A 126 11.08 3.01 -10.22
N ALA A 127 11.05 3.23 -8.90
CA ALA A 127 10.36 4.36 -8.31
C ALA A 127 10.98 5.69 -8.77
N ALA A 128 12.32 5.77 -8.79
CA ALA A 128 13.04 6.96 -9.27
C ALA A 128 12.76 7.25 -10.75
N SER A 129 12.66 6.24 -11.62
CA SER A 129 12.34 6.43 -13.04
C SER A 129 10.91 6.93 -13.24
N LEU A 130 9.94 6.41 -12.48
CA LEU A 130 8.56 6.92 -12.47
C LEU A 130 8.49 8.36 -11.94
N LEU A 131 9.24 8.69 -10.89
CA LEU A 131 9.33 10.06 -10.37
C LEU A 131 10.00 11.00 -11.37
N ALA A 132 11.02 10.53 -12.11
CA ALA A 132 11.64 11.31 -13.17
C ALA A 132 10.66 11.59 -14.33
N LEU A 133 9.84 10.60 -14.72
CA LEU A 133 8.76 10.80 -15.69
C LEU A 133 7.73 11.80 -15.17
N LEU A 134 7.33 11.68 -13.90
CA LEU A 134 6.40 12.63 -13.27
C LEU A 134 6.98 14.04 -13.26
N ALA A 135 8.25 14.21 -12.93
CA ALA A 135 8.94 15.49 -12.96
C ALA A 135 8.98 16.07 -14.40
N PHE A 136 9.27 15.25 -15.41
CA PHE A 136 9.24 15.65 -16.80
C PHE A 136 7.84 16.09 -17.26
N PHE A 137 6.79 15.35 -16.89
CA PHE A 137 5.41 15.72 -17.19
C PHE A 137 4.95 16.96 -16.44
N ALA A 138 5.36 17.11 -15.17
CA ALA A 138 5.09 18.30 -14.38
C ALA A 138 5.74 19.54 -15.02
N LEU A 139 7.01 19.45 -15.42
CA LEU A 139 7.69 20.53 -16.15
C LEU A 139 6.97 20.85 -17.47
N SER A 140 6.60 19.83 -18.25
CA SER A 140 5.86 20.00 -19.49
C SER A 140 4.51 20.69 -19.27
N ALA A 141 3.81 20.35 -18.19
CA ALA A 141 2.56 20.99 -17.79
C ALA A 141 2.77 22.44 -17.34
N MET A 142 3.83 22.72 -16.57
CA MET A 142 4.20 24.07 -16.15
C MET A 142 4.50 24.98 -17.36
N LEU A 143 5.28 24.50 -18.33
CA LEU A 143 5.55 25.25 -19.57
C LEU A 143 4.27 25.51 -20.36
N ARG A 144 3.37 24.53 -20.43
CA ARG A 144 2.06 24.70 -21.09
C ARG A 144 1.19 25.70 -20.34
N ALA A 145 1.19 25.67 -19.02
CA ALA A 145 0.46 26.59 -18.16
C ALA A 145 0.98 28.03 -18.34
N LEU A 146 2.30 28.24 -18.40
CA LEU A 146 2.90 29.55 -18.69
C LEU A 146 2.51 30.09 -20.06
N ARG A 147 2.42 29.22 -21.07
CA ARG A 147 1.99 29.58 -22.44
C ARG A 147 0.49 29.81 -22.59
N SER A 148 -0.33 29.44 -21.60
CA SER A 148 -1.79 29.54 -21.69
C SER A 148 -2.33 30.98 -21.67
N GLY A 149 -1.48 31.98 -21.38
CA GLY A 149 -1.85 33.39 -21.31
C GLY A 149 -2.72 33.76 -20.10
N ARG A 150 -3.10 32.80 -19.27
CA ARG A 150 -3.90 33.03 -18.05
C ARG A 150 -3.00 33.45 -16.89
N THR A 151 -3.26 34.62 -16.32
CA THR A 151 -2.51 35.18 -15.17
C THR A 151 -2.53 34.24 -13.96
N GLU A 152 -3.67 33.62 -13.67
CA GLU A 152 -3.83 32.62 -12.59
C GLU A 152 -2.83 31.46 -12.73
N ALA A 153 -2.69 30.91 -13.94
CA ALA A 153 -1.82 29.77 -14.20
C ALA A 153 -0.34 30.15 -14.04
N VAL A 154 0.05 31.36 -14.45
CA VAL A 154 1.41 31.88 -14.27
C VAL A 154 1.75 32.03 -12.79
N VAL A 155 0.83 32.57 -11.98
CA VAL A 155 1.04 32.73 -10.54
C VAL A 155 1.30 31.37 -9.88
N VAL A 156 0.49 30.35 -10.19
CA VAL A 156 0.67 29.00 -9.65
C VAL A 156 2.05 28.41 -10.03
N VAL A 157 2.46 28.56 -11.28
CA VAL A 157 3.77 28.07 -11.74
C VAL A 157 4.92 28.80 -11.04
N VAL A 158 4.83 30.12 -10.88
CA VAL A 158 5.85 30.90 -10.17
C VAL A 158 5.97 30.46 -8.71
N VAL A 159 4.84 30.30 -8.01
CA VAL A 159 4.82 29.81 -6.62
C VAL A 159 5.45 28.41 -6.53
N ALA A 160 5.11 27.50 -7.46
CA ALA A 160 5.67 26.16 -7.50
C ALA A 160 7.19 26.17 -7.76
N LEU A 161 7.68 27.03 -8.66
CA LEU A 161 9.11 27.20 -8.92
C LEU A 161 9.84 27.75 -7.70
N LEU A 162 9.29 28.76 -7.03
CA LEU A 162 9.87 29.31 -5.81
C LEU A 162 9.95 28.24 -4.71
N ALA A 163 8.88 27.48 -4.51
CA ALA A 163 8.86 26.37 -3.55
C ALA A 163 9.92 25.31 -3.88
N LEU A 164 10.17 25.02 -5.17
CA LEU A 164 11.20 24.07 -5.60
C LEU A 164 12.62 24.62 -5.34
N ILE A 165 12.86 25.89 -5.68
CA ILE A 165 14.17 26.54 -5.51
C ILE A 165 14.55 26.60 -4.02
N ILE A 166 13.61 26.95 -3.15
CA ILE A 166 13.84 27.08 -1.71
C ILE A 166 14.34 25.76 -1.08
N GLN A 167 14.00 24.61 -1.66
CA GLN A 167 14.42 23.29 -1.16
C GLN A 167 15.84 22.86 -1.59
N LEU A 168 16.56 23.65 -2.38
CA LEU A 168 17.91 23.29 -2.84
C LEU A 168 18.93 23.30 -1.67
N PRO A 169 19.79 22.27 -1.52
CA PRO A 169 20.75 22.15 -0.42
C PRO A 169 21.58 23.42 -0.10
N PRO A 170 22.17 24.14 -1.07
CA PRO A 170 22.95 25.35 -0.76
C PRO A 170 22.12 26.47 -0.14
N LEU A 171 20.83 26.58 -0.45
CA LEU A 171 19.94 27.62 0.08
C LEU A 171 19.50 27.32 1.52
N THR A 172 19.43 26.04 1.90
CA THR A 172 19.06 25.63 3.27
C THR A 172 20.09 25.97 4.33
N LEU A 173 21.33 26.28 3.93
CA LEU A 173 22.42 26.70 4.83
C LEU A 173 22.21 28.12 5.40
N ILE A 174 21.38 28.94 4.75
CA ILE A 174 21.03 30.26 5.23
C ILE A 174 19.98 30.10 6.34
N PRO A 175 20.22 30.53 7.60
CA PRO A 175 19.37 30.19 8.75
C PRO A 175 17.88 30.52 8.55
N VAL A 176 17.57 31.66 7.94
CA VAL A 176 16.18 32.11 7.70
C VAL A 176 15.48 31.22 6.65
N ILE A 177 16.19 30.88 5.57
CA ILE A 177 15.65 30.03 4.50
C ILE A 177 15.54 28.58 5.01
N GLY A 178 16.55 28.09 5.72
CA GLY A 178 16.55 26.76 6.33
C GLY A 178 15.38 26.54 7.30
N GLN A 179 15.07 27.50 8.18
CA GLN A 179 13.90 27.42 9.08
C GLN A 179 12.58 27.37 8.30
N THR A 180 12.46 28.16 7.23
CA THR A 180 11.26 28.16 6.38
C THR A 180 11.10 26.82 5.66
N VAL A 181 12.19 26.25 5.15
CA VAL A 181 12.21 24.91 4.52
C VAL A 181 11.84 23.83 5.51
N GLN A 182 12.39 23.85 6.72
CA GLN A 182 12.07 22.89 7.77
C GLN A 182 10.59 22.96 8.14
N TRP A 183 10.05 24.17 8.37
CA TRP A 183 8.63 24.35 8.62
C TRP A 183 7.76 23.81 7.46
N LEU A 184 8.14 24.10 6.21
CA LEU A 184 7.42 23.60 5.04
C LEU A 184 7.41 22.06 4.99
N ASN A 185 8.54 21.43 5.31
CA ASN A 185 8.66 19.98 5.31
C ASN A 185 7.87 19.33 6.46
N ASP A 186 8.04 19.84 7.68
CA ASP A 186 7.47 19.25 8.90
C ASP A 186 5.97 19.42 9.01
N TYR A 187 5.44 20.52 8.46
CA TYR A 187 4.02 20.83 8.52
C TYR A 187 3.33 20.54 7.19
N LEU A 188 3.73 21.17 6.08
CA LEU A 188 2.93 21.07 4.84
C LEU A 188 3.15 19.75 4.10
N ILE A 189 4.41 19.40 3.81
CA ILE A 189 4.74 18.19 3.05
C ILE A 189 4.39 16.95 3.88
N ALA A 190 4.79 16.93 5.15
CA ALA A 190 4.44 15.84 6.06
C ALA A 190 2.92 15.74 6.29
N ALA A 191 2.17 16.85 6.38
CA ALA A 191 0.70 16.77 6.47
C ALA A 191 0.09 16.19 5.19
N GLY A 192 0.60 16.53 4.01
CA GLY A 192 0.15 15.92 2.74
C GLY A 192 0.39 14.41 2.72
N ALA A 193 1.60 13.96 3.07
CA ALA A 193 1.94 12.55 3.14
C ALA A 193 1.10 11.80 4.19
N ARG A 194 0.95 12.37 5.39
CA ARG A 194 0.09 11.81 6.45
C ARG A 194 -1.37 11.81 6.03
N GLY A 195 -1.84 12.83 5.32
CA GLY A 195 -3.20 12.92 4.79
C GLY A 195 -3.49 11.79 3.80
N LEU A 196 -2.54 11.45 2.92
CA LEU A 196 -2.67 10.29 2.03
C LEU A 196 -2.69 8.96 2.79
N LEU A 197 -1.84 8.81 3.81
CA LEU A 197 -1.80 7.61 4.65
C LEU A 197 -3.09 7.45 5.48
N LEU A 198 -3.57 8.54 6.10
CA LEU A 198 -4.83 8.55 6.83
C LEU A 198 -6.01 8.34 5.90
N GLY A 199 -6.01 8.96 4.72
CA GLY A 199 -7.06 8.78 3.73
C GLY A 199 -7.17 7.34 3.24
N SER A 200 -6.04 6.68 2.98
CA SER A 200 -6.04 5.26 2.60
C SER A 200 -6.48 4.35 3.76
N ALA A 201 -6.04 4.66 4.99
CA ALA A 201 -6.46 3.94 6.19
C ALA A 201 -7.96 4.08 6.47
N ILE A 202 -8.51 5.29 6.37
CA ILE A 202 -9.95 5.55 6.51
C ILE A 202 -10.72 4.84 5.39
N GLY A 203 -10.22 4.87 4.15
CA GLY A 203 -10.82 4.13 3.03
C GLY A 203 -10.92 2.63 3.30
N ALA A 204 -9.84 2.03 3.83
CA ALA A 204 -9.84 0.63 4.25
C ALA A 204 -10.80 0.37 5.42
N LEU A 205 -10.87 1.27 6.41
CA LEU A 205 -11.79 1.17 7.53
C LEU A 205 -13.26 1.25 7.08
N VAL A 206 -13.58 2.17 6.17
CA VAL A 206 -14.94 2.29 5.59
C VAL A 206 -15.32 1.02 4.84
N ALA A 207 -14.40 0.46 4.03
CA ALA A 207 -14.64 -0.82 3.36
C ALA A 207 -14.89 -1.96 4.38
N GLY A 208 -14.11 -2.01 5.46
CA GLY A 208 -14.30 -2.97 6.55
C GLY A 208 -15.65 -2.81 7.24
N VAL A 209 -16.04 -1.59 7.63
CA VAL A 209 -17.32 -1.29 8.29
C VAL A 209 -18.50 -1.64 7.37
N ARG A 210 -18.43 -1.30 6.08
CA ARG A 210 -19.47 -1.68 5.11
C ARG A 210 -19.62 -3.19 5.00
N LEU A 211 -18.53 -3.95 5.08
CA LEU A 211 -18.57 -5.40 5.12
C LEU A 211 -19.16 -5.95 6.44
N LEU A 212 -18.81 -5.37 7.59
CA LEU A 212 -19.34 -5.77 8.91
C LEU A 212 -20.85 -5.55 9.03
N ILE A 213 -21.36 -4.46 8.47
CA ILE A 213 -22.80 -4.13 8.49
C ILE A 213 -23.56 -4.87 7.35
N GLY A 214 -22.83 -5.49 6.42
CA GLY A 214 -23.43 -6.22 5.30
C GLY A 214 -23.90 -5.33 4.15
N PHE A 215 -23.36 -4.12 4.00
CA PHE A 215 -23.59 -3.30 2.81
C PHE A 215 -22.86 -3.82 1.57
N ASP A 216 -21.68 -4.42 1.76
CA ASP A 216 -20.88 -5.03 0.68
C ASP A 216 -20.73 -6.54 0.94
N MET A 217 -21.22 -7.38 0.02
CA MET A 217 -21.18 -8.85 0.13
C MET A 217 -20.53 -9.52 -1.10
N PRO A 218 -19.22 -9.31 -1.34
CA PRO A 218 -18.54 -9.84 -2.54
C PRO A 218 -18.56 -11.38 -2.63
N TYR A 219 -18.80 -12.06 -1.52
CA TYR A 219 -18.87 -13.52 -1.41
C TYR A 219 -20.27 -14.09 -1.66
N ALA A 220 -21.32 -13.26 -1.72
CA ALA A 220 -22.71 -13.74 -1.80
C ALA A 220 -23.45 -13.38 -3.10
N ASP A 221 -22.82 -12.62 -4.00
CA ASP A 221 -23.33 -12.27 -5.33
C ASP A 221 -23.05 -13.35 -6.41
N ARG A 222 -22.88 -14.61 -6.00
CA ARG A 222 -22.72 -15.76 -6.91
C ARG A 222 -23.61 -16.91 -6.52
#